data_AF-A0A2M9J9D7-F1
#
_entry.id   AF-A0A2M9J9D7-F1
#
_cell.length_a   1.000
_cell.length_b   1.000
_cell.length_c   1.000
_cell.angle_alpha   90.00
_cell.angle_beta   90.00
_cell.angle_gamma   90.00
#
_symmetry.space_group_name_H-M   'P 1'
#
loop_
_entity.id
_entity.type
_entity.pdbx_description
1 polymer ?
#
loop_
_entity_poly.entity_id
_entity_poly.type
_entity_poly.pdbx_seq_one_letter_code
_entity_poly.pdbx_strand_id
1 'polypeptide(L)'
;MTTKPRPRQSLATAGRPISITAVVDCVGALASHSVHGHLYLYDTNKAGGSTGFGTEELRTKVRRGDRLLWNVLALECEAFVSIDDIVIDRAVVEPERRTYPGTDVAYWIGTVKRDAVLDTPYRIKFRVGTRTEPITTTLSPALFG
;
A
#
# COMPACT_ATOMS: atom_id res chain seq x y z
N MET A 1 46.50 -13.53 21.53
CA MET A 1 45.58 -13.66 20.39
C MET A 1 44.55 -12.55 20.50
N THR A 2 44.67 -11.51 19.68
CA THR A 2 43.81 -10.33 19.68
C THR A 2 42.66 -10.51 18.71
N THR A 3 41.45 -10.75 19.21
CA THR A 3 40.24 -10.81 18.39
C THR A 3 39.80 -9.38 18.04
N LYS A 4 39.95 -9.00 16.76
CA LYS A 4 39.42 -7.74 16.20
C LYS A 4 37.91 -7.66 16.44
N PRO A 5 37.37 -6.54 16.94
CA PRO A 5 35.93 -6.34 17.00
C PRO A 5 35.36 -6.20 15.59
N ARG A 6 34.33 -7.00 15.31
CA ARG A 6 33.55 -6.99 14.07
C ARG A 6 32.91 -5.59 13.91
N PRO A 7 32.98 -4.95 12.73
CA PRO A 7 32.32 -3.66 12.54
C PRO A 7 30.81 -3.82 12.76
N ARG A 8 30.28 -3.08 13.74
CA ARG A 8 28.85 -2.96 13.99
C ARG A 8 28.28 -2.28 12.73
N GLN A 9 27.59 -3.04 11.88
CA GLN A 9 26.80 -2.45 10.80
C GLN A 9 25.90 -1.40 11.43
N SER A 10 26.10 -0.15 11.06
CA SER A 10 25.21 0.94 11.45
C SER A 10 23.86 0.66 10.81
N LEU A 11 22.94 0.09 11.59
CA LEU A 11 21.52 0.14 11.30
C LEU A 11 21.16 1.63 11.33
N ALA A 12 21.29 2.30 10.19
CA ALA A 12 20.63 3.57 9.96
C ALA A 12 19.19 3.39 10.42
N THR A 13 18.73 4.25 11.33
CA THR A 13 17.44 4.14 12.01
C THR A 13 16.35 4.10 10.94
N ALA A 14 15.97 2.90 10.51
CA ALA A 14 15.05 2.73 9.41
C ALA A 14 13.69 3.18 9.93
N GLY A 15 13.26 4.38 9.50
CA GLY A 15 11.99 4.95 9.90
C GLY A 15 10.84 3.95 9.75
N ARG A 16 9.84 4.07 10.62
CA ARG A 16 8.61 3.27 10.54
C ARG A 16 8.05 3.37 9.11
N PRO A 17 7.68 2.26 8.45
CA PRO A 17 7.06 2.33 7.13
C PRO A 17 5.83 3.23 7.12
N ILE A 18 5.64 3.97 6.02
CA ILE A 18 4.38 4.63 5.74
C ILE A 18 3.37 3.53 5.40
N SER A 19 2.41 3.31 6.29
CA SER A 19 1.36 2.33 6.06
C SER A 19 0.24 2.98 5.28
N ILE A 20 -0.21 2.35 4.21
CA ILE A 20 -1.32 2.74 3.35
C ILE A 20 -2.41 1.68 3.51
N THR A 21 -3.52 2.03 4.12
CA THR A 21 -4.64 1.13 4.41
C THR A 21 -5.81 1.43 3.50
N ALA A 22 -6.19 0.41 2.72
CA ALA A 22 -7.44 0.40 1.98
C ALA A 22 -8.57 -0.15 2.84
N VAL A 23 -9.69 0.56 2.90
CA VAL A 23 -10.95 0.09 3.46
C VAL A 23 -11.94 -0.06 2.32
N VAL A 24 -12.50 -1.25 2.14
CA VAL A 24 -13.39 -1.57 1.02
C VAL A 24 -14.78 -1.91 1.56
N ASP A 25 -15.80 -1.15 1.15
CA ASP A 25 -17.20 -1.56 1.23
C ASP A 25 -17.40 -2.70 0.22
N CYS A 26 -17.33 -3.93 0.71
CA CYS A 26 -17.31 -5.12 -0.11
C CYS A 26 -18.69 -5.40 -0.70
N VAL A 27 -19.76 -5.11 0.04
CA VAL A 27 -21.14 -5.30 -0.41
C VAL A 27 -21.46 -4.36 -1.55
N GLY A 28 -21.16 -3.07 -1.39
CA GLY A 28 -21.31 -2.05 -2.42
C GLY A 28 -20.47 -2.36 -3.64
N ALA A 29 -19.20 -2.75 -3.46
CA ALA A 29 -18.32 -3.08 -4.58
C ALA A 29 -18.78 -4.32 -5.37
N LEU A 30 -19.33 -5.33 -4.69
CA LEU A 30 -19.91 -6.51 -5.34
C LEU A 30 -21.21 -6.16 -6.09
N ALA A 31 -22.07 -5.33 -5.50
CA ALA A 31 -23.31 -4.89 -6.13
C ALA A 31 -23.06 -4.04 -7.39
N SER A 32 -22.10 -3.10 -7.32
CA SER A 32 -21.78 -2.18 -8.42
C SER A 32 -20.74 -2.71 -9.40
N HIS A 33 -20.12 -3.86 -9.13
CA HIS A 33 -19.00 -4.41 -9.91
C HIS A 33 -17.80 -3.45 -10.01
N SER A 34 -17.63 -2.59 -9.01
CA SER A 34 -16.61 -1.55 -9.01
C SER A 34 -16.24 -1.16 -7.58
N VAL A 35 -14.97 -0.88 -7.31
CA VAL A 35 -14.58 -0.26 -6.03
C VAL A 35 -14.84 1.24 -5.98
N HIS A 36 -15.27 1.83 -7.11
CA HIS A 36 -15.58 3.26 -7.18
C HIS A 36 -16.79 3.62 -6.31
N GLY A 37 -16.64 4.64 -5.46
CA GLY A 37 -17.60 5.01 -4.42
C GLY A 37 -17.54 4.13 -3.17
N HIS A 38 -16.75 3.05 -3.19
CA HIS A 38 -16.71 1.98 -2.19
C HIS A 38 -15.29 1.70 -1.64
N LEU A 39 -14.32 2.55 -1.95
CA LEU A 39 -12.94 2.43 -1.51
C LEU A 39 -12.49 3.71 -0.78
N TYR A 40 -11.90 3.52 0.39
CA TYR A 40 -11.40 4.60 1.22
C TYR A 40 -9.95 4.32 1.58
N LEU A 41 -9.05 5.24 1.22
CA LEU A 41 -7.62 5.08 1.46
C LEU A 41 -7.15 6.00 2.59
N TYR A 42 -6.30 5.46 3.47
CA TYR A 42 -5.65 6.19 4.55
C TYR A 42 -4.17 5.89 4.56
N ASP A 43 -3.34 6.82 5.02
CA ASP A 43 -1.96 6.51 5.36
C ASP A 43 -1.54 7.03 6.74
N THR A 44 -0.34 6.64 7.18
CA THR A 44 0.24 7.10 8.44
C THR A 44 1.11 8.36 8.29
N ASN A 45 1.06 9.05 7.14
CA ASN A 45 1.95 10.17 6.81
C ASN A 45 1.23 11.52 6.66
N LYS A 46 0.07 11.69 7.33
CA LYS A 46 -0.66 12.96 7.39
C LYS A 46 0.21 14.14 7.85
N ALA A 47 1.00 13.95 8.91
CA ALA A 47 1.92 14.97 9.40
C ALA A 47 3.08 15.25 8.44
N GLY A 48 3.41 14.28 7.56
CA GLY A 48 4.41 14.45 6.50
C GLY A 48 3.87 15.14 5.24
N GLY A 49 2.57 15.46 5.20
CA GLY A 49 1.96 16.22 4.11
C GLY A 49 1.13 15.40 3.12
N SER A 50 0.81 14.13 3.43
CA SER A 50 -0.18 13.39 2.66
C SER A 50 -1.55 14.10 2.66
N THR A 51 -2.35 13.89 1.62
CA THR A 51 -3.69 14.50 1.45
C THR A 51 -4.67 13.51 0.82
N GLY A 52 -5.97 13.83 0.77
CA GLY A 52 -6.99 12.94 0.17
C GLY A 52 -7.39 11.75 1.05
N PHE A 53 -7.28 11.89 2.37
CA PHE A 53 -7.67 10.82 3.31
C PHE A 53 -9.15 10.50 3.22
N GLY A 54 -9.49 9.21 3.27
CA GLY A 54 -10.87 8.74 3.20
C GLY A 54 -11.48 8.87 1.80
N THR A 55 -10.65 9.03 0.76
CA THR A 55 -11.09 8.99 -0.64
C THR A 55 -10.28 7.95 -1.41
N GLU A 56 -10.69 7.66 -2.64
CA GLU A 56 -9.93 6.83 -3.59
C GLU A 56 -8.71 7.56 -4.16
N GLU A 57 -8.63 8.87 -3.95
CA GLU A 57 -7.62 9.78 -4.49
C GLU A 57 -6.58 10.15 -3.42
N LEU A 58 -6.29 9.23 -2.48
CA LEU A 58 -5.22 9.43 -1.50
C LEU A 58 -3.91 9.76 -2.22
N ARG A 59 -3.30 10.85 -1.79
CA ARG A 59 -1.99 11.33 -2.25
C ARG A 59 -1.00 11.19 -1.10
N THR A 60 -0.25 10.10 -1.11
CA THR A 60 0.77 9.82 -0.09
C THR A 60 2.04 10.61 -0.39
N LYS A 61 2.47 11.46 0.54
CA LYS A 61 3.77 12.14 0.44
C LYS A 61 4.88 11.14 0.71
N VAL A 62 5.87 11.08 -0.18
CA VAL A 62 7.01 10.16 -0.05
C VAL A 62 8.32 10.82 -0.47
N ARG A 63 9.45 10.24 -0.04
CA ARG A 63 10.82 10.57 -0.45
C ARG A 63 11.57 9.30 -0.80
N ARG A 64 12.67 9.44 -1.56
CA ARG A 64 13.58 8.33 -1.82
C ARG A 64 14.02 7.67 -0.50
N GLY A 65 13.94 6.34 -0.45
CA GLY A 65 14.28 5.53 0.71
C GLY A 65 13.11 5.25 1.65
N ASP A 66 11.97 5.92 1.50
CA ASP A 66 10.78 5.60 2.30
C ASP A 66 10.31 4.17 2.00
N ARG A 67 9.90 3.49 3.06
CA ARG A 67 9.27 2.16 2.98
C ARG A 67 7.77 2.32 3.02
N LEU A 68 7.10 1.70 2.06
CA LEU A 68 5.65 1.65 1.97
C LEU A 68 5.18 0.27 2.41
N LEU A 69 4.03 0.24 3.10
CA LEU A 69 3.32 -0.98 3.46
C LEU A 69 1.86 -0.79 3.06
N TRP A 70 1.36 -1.59 2.12
CA TRP A 70 -0.07 -1.61 1.79
C TRP A 70 -0.75 -2.80 2.47
N ASN A 71 -1.92 -2.51 3.04
CA ASN A 71 -2.84 -3.50 3.59
C ASN A 71 -4.29 -3.12 3.24
N VAL A 72 -5.19 -4.08 3.44
CA VAL A 72 -6.62 -3.89 3.18
C VAL A 72 -7.46 -4.45 4.31
N LEU A 73 -8.58 -3.81 4.56
CA LEU A 73 -9.63 -4.21 5.49
C LEU A 73 -10.98 -4.13 4.77
N ALA A 74 -11.86 -5.08 5.04
CA ALA A 74 -13.26 -4.94 4.64
C ALA A 74 -13.95 -3.99 5.61
N LEU A 75 -14.89 -3.19 5.11
CA LEU A 75 -15.78 -2.40 5.96
C LEU A 75 -16.72 -3.32 6.74
N GLU A 76 -17.18 -4.40 6.10
CA GLU A 76 -18.00 -5.44 6.71
C GLU A 76 -17.14 -6.53 7.36
N CYS A 77 -17.38 -6.85 8.63
CA CYS A 77 -16.61 -7.85 9.37
C CYS A 77 -16.65 -9.27 8.78
N GLU A 78 -17.71 -9.61 8.04
CA GLU A 78 -17.93 -10.94 7.47
C GLU A 78 -17.44 -11.07 6.02
N ALA A 79 -17.00 -9.95 5.41
CA ALA A 79 -16.58 -9.95 4.02
C ALA A 79 -15.08 -10.26 3.88
N PHE A 80 -14.74 -11.03 2.85
CA PHE A 80 -13.37 -11.24 2.45
C PHE A 80 -12.90 -10.13 1.50
N VAL A 81 -11.72 -9.58 1.77
CA VAL A 81 -11.00 -8.73 0.83
C VAL A 81 -9.50 -8.98 0.91
N SER A 82 -8.82 -8.96 -0.24
CA SER A 82 -7.36 -9.02 -0.31
C SER A 82 -6.82 -8.21 -1.48
N ILE A 83 -5.59 -7.72 -1.34
CA ILE A 83 -4.86 -7.07 -2.44
C ILE A 83 -4.24 -8.17 -3.32
N ASP A 84 -4.64 -8.19 -4.58
CA ASP A 84 -4.14 -9.10 -5.62
C ASP A 84 -2.89 -8.56 -6.31
N ASP A 85 -2.84 -7.24 -6.55
CA ASP A 85 -1.75 -6.58 -7.25
C ASP A 85 -1.69 -5.07 -6.95
N ILE A 86 -0.50 -4.49 -7.03
CA ILE A 86 -0.27 -3.05 -6.96
C ILE A 86 0.44 -2.63 -8.25
N VAL A 87 -0.31 -2.05 -9.17
CA VAL A 87 0.20 -1.63 -10.47
C VAL A 87 0.72 -0.21 -10.35
N ILE A 88 2.04 -0.06 -10.23
CA ILE A 88 2.76 1.21 -10.17
C ILE A 88 3.98 1.17 -11.10
N ASP A 89 4.51 2.33 -11.48
CA ASP A 89 5.81 2.41 -12.13
C ASP A 89 6.90 1.78 -11.25
N ARG A 90 7.41 0.64 -11.71
CA ARG A 90 8.46 -0.16 -11.06
C ARG A 90 9.79 0.58 -10.93
N ALA A 91 10.02 1.63 -11.72
CA ALA A 91 11.16 2.50 -11.55
C ALA A 91 11.02 3.43 -10.32
N VAL A 92 9.81 3.66 -9.82
CA VAL A 92 9.53 4.43 -8.60
C VAL A 92 9.51 3.51 -7.37
N VAL A 93 8.71 2.46 -7.40
CA VAL A 93 8.62 1.46 -6.32
C VAL A 93 8.34 0.10 -6.96
N GLU A 94 8.98 -0.96 -6.47
CA GLU A 94 8.58 -2.35 -6.79
C GLU A 94 7.77 -2.90 -5.62
N PRO A 95 6.45 -3.11 -5.77
CA PRO A 95 5.65 -3.75 -4.72
C PRO A 95 5.95 -5.25 -4.66
N GLU A 96 6.20 -5.74 -3.47
CA GLU A 96 6.40 -7.16 -3.17
C GLU A 96 5.32 -7.63 -2.20
N ARG A 97 4.58 -8.67 -2.59
CA ARG A 97 3.68 -9.38 -1.69
C ARG A 97 4.48 -10.21 -0.70
N ARG A 98 4.16 -10.08 0.58
CA ARG A 98 4.70 -10.87 1.69
C ARG A 98 3.56 -11.38 2.56
N THR A 99 3.88 -12.33 3.42
CA THR A 99 2.94 -12.90 4.38
C THR A 99 3.59 -12.88 5.77
N TYR A 100 2.84 -12.52 6.81
CA TYR A 100 3.36 -12.59 8.16
C TYR A 100 3.68 -14.05 8.53
N PRO A 101 4.87 -14.33 9.11
CA PRO A 101 5.26 -15.69 9.47
C PRO A 101 4.21 -16.40 10.34
N GLY A 102 3.80 -17.60 9.92
CA GLY A 102 2.82 -18.41 10.65
C GLY A 102 1.36 -17.97 10.48
N THR A 103 1.05 -17.10 9.53
CA THR A 103 -0.31 -16.65 9.22
C THR A 103 -0.56 -16.65 7.71
N ASP A 104 -1.82 -16.53 7.29
CA ASP A 104 -2.19 -16.25 5.89
C ASP A 104 -2.37 -14.74 5.62
N VAL A 105 -2.01 -13.89 6.59
CA VAL A 105 -2.16 -12.44 6.48
C VAL A 105 -1.10 -11.89 5.53
N ALA A 106 -1.54 -11.63 4.30
CA ALA A 106 -0.71 -11.02 3.27
C ALA A 106 -0.67 -9.49 3.43
N TYR A 107 0.49 -8.92 3.12
CA TYR A 107 0.72 -7.49 3.04
C TYR A 107 1.65 -7.21 1.87
N TRP A 108 1.60 -5.99 1.35
CA TRP A 108 2.49 -5.58 0.26
C TRP A 108 3.47 -4.55 0.79
N ILE A 109 4.72 -4.62 0.36
CA ILE A 109 5.73 -3.62 0.71
C ILE A 109 6.47 -3.12 -0.51
N GLY A 110 7.07 -1.94 -0.38
CA GLY A 110 7.97 -1.41 -1.40
C GLY A 110 8.90 -0.37 -0.81
N THR A 111 10.02 -0.12 -1.48
CA THR A 111 10.92 0.99 -1.13
C THR A 111 10.95 1.98 -2.28
N VAL A 112 10.80 3.26 -1.96
CA VAL A 112 10.83 4.36 -2.95
C VAL A 112 12.25 4.53 -3.47
N LYS A 113 12.46 4.27 -4.77
CA LYS A 113 13.77 4.23 -5.41
C LYS A 113 14.28 5.61 -5.82
N ARG A 114 13.38 6.57 -6.06
CA ARG A 114 13.69 7.94 -6.50
C ARG A 114 12.70 8.94 -5.92
N ASP A 115 13.12 10.19 -5.83
CA ASP A 115 12.24 11.28 -5.42
C ASP A 115 11.18 11.51 -6.51
N ALA A 116 9.91 11.57 -6.10
CA ALA A 116 8.78 11.71 -7.00
C ALA A 116 8.63 13.18 -7.41
N VAL A 117 9.43 13.68 -8.37
CA VAL A 117 9.32 15.08 -8.84
C VAL A 117 7.97 15.36 -9.53
N LEU A 118 7.22 14.31 -9.90
CA LEU A 118 5.86 14.35 -10.46
C LEU A 118 4.98 13.28 -9.80
N ASP A 119 3.69 13.59 -9.65
CA ASP A 119 2.63 12.64 -9.26
C ASP A 119 2.73 11.32 -10.05
N THR A 120 3.03 10.21 -9.36
CA THR A 120 3.16 8.86 -9.92
C THR A 120 1.90 8.05 -9.63
N PRO A 121 0.96 7.93 -10.58
CA PRO A 121 -0.23 7.14 -10.38
C PRO A 121 0.04 5.65 -10.18
N TYR A 122 -0.81 4.98 -9.41
CA TYR A 122 -0.85 3.54 -9.22
C TYR A 122 -2.29 3.05 -9.18
N ARG A 123 -2.49 1.73 -9.22
CA ARG A 123 -3.79 1.06 -9.10
C ARG A 123 -3.67 -0.12 -8.15
N ILE A 124 -4.72 -0.38 -7.39
CA ILE A 124 -4.80 -1.55 -6.52
C ILE A 124 -5.84 -2.49 -7.10
N LYS A 125 -5.47 -3.76 -7.31
CA LYS A 125 -6.41 -4.81 -7.69
C LYS A 125 -6.84 -5.55 -6.44
N PHE A 126 -8.14 -5.72 -6.26
CA PHE A 126 -8.71 -6.38 -5.10
C PHE A 126 -9.41 -7.68 -5.49
N ARG A 127 -9.26 -8.72 -4.68
CA ARG A 127 -10.25 -9.81 -4.64
C ARG A 127 -11.25 -9.48 -3.55
N VAL A 128 -12.53 -9.49 -3.90
CA VAL A 128 -13.64 -9.13 -2.99
C VAL A 128 -14.64 -10.28 -2.96
N GLY A 129 -15.01 -10.73 -1.75
CA GLY A 129 -15.93 -11.84 -1.54
C GLY A 129 -15.40 -13.19 -2.06
N THR A 130 -16.30 -14.02 -2.59
CA THR A 130 -15.98 -15.35 -3.15
C THR A 130 -15.60 -15.33 -4.62
N ARG A 131 -15.45 -14.15 -5.23
CA ARG A 131 -15.13 -14.03 -6.67
C ARG A 131 -13.68 -14.42 -6.93
N THR A 132 -13.47 -15.22 -7.96
CA THR A 132 -12.15 -15.67 -8.41
C THR A 132 -11.41 -14.62 -9.26
N GLU A 133 -12.12 -13.63 -9.79
CA GLU A 133 -11.57 -12.56 -10.63
C GLU A 133 -11.44 -11.25 -9.83
N PRO A 134 -10.30 -10.54 -9.92
CA PRO A 134 -10.10 -9.29 -9.18
C PRO A 134 -10.84 -8.10 -9.80
N ILE A 135 -11.35 -7.21 -8.95
CA ILE A 135 -11.90 -5.90 -9.32
C ILE A 135 -10.74 -4.89 -9.34
N THR A 136 -10.66 -4.04 -10.37
CA THR A 136 -9.58 -3.06 -10.54
C THR A 136 -10.08 -1.65 -10.27
N THR A 137 -9.26 -0.82 -9.61
CA THR A 137 -9.56 0.62 -9.47
C THR A 137 -9.73 1.29 -10.83
N THR A 138 -10.80 2.05 -10.98
CA THR A 138 -11.15 2.75 -12.23
C THR A 138 -10.45 4.11 -12.37
N LEU A 139 -10.09 4.74 -11.25
CA LEU A 139 -9.28 5.96 -11.17
C LEU A 139 -7.80 5.65 -10.92
N SER A 140 -6.95 6.67 -11.03
CA SER A 140 -5.48 6.55 -10.95
C SER A 140 -4.93 7.35 -9.73
N PRO A 141 -4.95 6.81 -8.49
CA PRO A 141 -4.33 7.46 -7.32
C PRO A 141 -2.82 7.70 -7.53
N ALA A 142 -2.18 8.76 -7.02
CA ALA A 142 -0.79 9.10 -7.34
C ALA A 142 0.15 9.46 -6.16
N LEU A 143 1.45 9.14 -6.27
CA LEU A 143 2.53 9.52 -5.34
C LEU A 143 3.18 10.85 -5.78
N PHE A 144 3.15 11.90 -4.96
CA PHE A 144 3.69 13.23 -5.34
C PHE A 144 4.83 13.71 -4.44
N GLY A 145 5.70 14.58 -4.98
CA GLY A 145 6.86 15.19 -4.30
C GLY A 145 6.85 16.70 -4.26
#